data_AF-A0A7G8X0J6-F1
#
_entry.id   AF-A0A7G8X0J6-F1
#
_cell.length_a   1.000
_cell.length_b   1.000
_cell.length_c   1.000
_cell.angle_alpha   90.00
_cell.angle_beta   90.00
_cell.angle_gamma   90.00
#
_symmetry.space_group_name_H-M   'P 1'
#
loop_
_entity.id
_entity.type
_entity.pdbx_description
1 polymer ?
#
loop_
_entity_poly.entity_id
_entity_poly.type
_entity_poly.pdbx_seq_one_letter_code
_entity_poly.pdbx_strand_id
1 'polypeptide(L)'
;MNDWYTRQEVADILGISKATVYHYAKQKKIIKIEDPHRLIREVRYKREEVDTLAAERQRNQPMGLRPSELAKQLGVTTQRIYALIRETDLPVDELPVGDERTIYSIPDETAVWITQEIERTASVRGTRVEFYDAKFDIVLYQLFRTQQGQDMRVLRNDNQEWGFYSQSRTWIPFANGIHIYQYEAVYPIHRPNSRVKGYTDFSLPKDLQESFDFLDFVYQIWGIENIRIREHDTHIDLSIKSGEIELSIPVPEILTESIIKRFLVLGDVVIKEGEWTLISGYRRTTFDLPNNLLDKLQEIAKEKDLSMSEYVEEAVREKFEREEKME
;
A
#
# COMPACT_ATOMS: atom_id res chain seq x y z
N MET A 1 -46.09 24.70 7.30
CA MET A 1 -44.87 23.96 6.92
C MET A 1 -45.12 22.50 7.27
N ASN A 2 -44.67 21.55 6.46
CA ASN A 2 -44.98 20.13 6.70
C ASN A 2 -44.18 19.59 7.90
N ASP A 3 -44.86 18.89 8.82
CA ASP A 3 -44.29 18.30 10.06
C ASP A 3 -43.60 16.94 9.86
N TRP A 4 -43.27 16.59 8.61
CA TRP A 4 -42.80 15.27 8.27
C TRP A 4 -41.83 15.29 7.09
N TYR A 5 -40.92 14.31 7.08
CA TYR A 5 -39.99 14.05 5.98
C TYR A 5 -40.28 12.70 5.33
N THR A 6 -40.08 12.63 4.02
CA THR A 6 -40.06 11.38 3.25
C THR A 6 -38.75 10.62 3.50
N ARG A 7 -38.73 9.33 3.15
CA ARG A 7 -37.50 8.51 3.22
C ARG A 7 -36.33 9.11 2.42
N GLN A 8 -36.61 9.76 1.29
CA GLN A 8 -35.60 10.41 0.46
C GLN A 8 -35.03 11.62 1.18
N GLU A 9 -35.88 12.50 1.68
CA GLU A 9 -35.46 13.70 2.40
C GLU A 9 -34.67 13.35 3.68
N VAL A 10 -35.06 12.30 4.41
CA VAL A 10 -34.28 11.82 5.58
C VAL A 10 -32.91 11.28 5.16
N ALA A 11 -32.82 10.59 4.02
CA ALA A 11 -31.54 10.09 3.49
C ALA A 11 -30.62 11.26 3.11
N ASP A 12 -31.18 12.29 2.50
CA ASP A 12 -30.45 13.48 2.03
C ASP A 12 -30.02 14.37 3.21
N ILE A 13 -30.89 14.61 4.20
CA ILE A 13 -30.59 15.39 5.40
C ILE A 13 -29.51 14.74 6.26
N LEU A 14 -29.55 13.40 6.39
CA LEU A 14 -28.62 12.65 7.24
C LEU A 14 -27.37 12.15 6.50
N GLY A 15 -27.27 12.38 5.18
CA GLY A 15 -26.15 11.92 4.34
C GLY A 15 -25.96 10.40 4.33
N ILE A 16 -27.05 9.62 4.40
CA ILE A 16 -27.01 8.15 4.50
C ILE A 16 -27.86 7.47 3.44
N SER A 17 -27.56 6.19 3.18
CA SER A 17 -28.35 5.40 2.23
C SER A 17 -29.79 5.17 2.71
N LYS A 18 -30.74 5.01 1.78
CA LYS A 18 -32.15 4.65 2.08
C LYS A 18 -32.28 3.38 2.93
N ALA A 19 -31.34 2.44 2.78
CA ALA A 19 -31.31 1.20 3.56
C ALA A 19 -30.97 1.47 5.04
N THR A 20 -30.05 2.40 5.29
CA THR A 20 -29.68 2.84 6.64
C THR A 20 -30.84 3.55 7.33
N VAL A 21 -31.61 4.37 6.59
CA VAL A 21 -32.84 5.01 7.11
C VAL A 21 -33.87 3.95 7.55
N TYR A 22 -34.04 2.88 6.78
CA TYR A 22 -34.91 1.77 7.17
C TYR A 22 -34.44 1.08 8.46
N HIS A 23 -33.12 0.91 8.62
CA HIS A 23 -32.54 0.30 9.81
C HIS A 23 -32.72 1.18 11.06
N TYR A 24 -32.55 2.49 10.93
CA TYR A 24 -32.73 3.44 12.04
C TYR A 24 -34.18 3.52 12.49
N ALA A 25 -35.13 3.43 11.56
CA ALA A 25 -36.55 3.32 11.88
C ALA A 25 -36.88 2.03 12.64
N LYS A 26 -36.23 0.91 12.28
CA LYS A 26 -36.38 -0.38 12.97
C LYS A 26 -35.78 -0.36 14.38
N GLN A 27 -34.69 0.39 14.58
CA GLN A 27 -34.03 0.61 15.86
C GLN A 27 -34.71 1.69 16.74
N LYS A 28 -35.85 2.25 16.31
CA LYS A 28 -36.57 3.35 16.98
C LYS A 28 -35.73 4.64 17.17
N LYS A 29 -34.65 4.81 16.41
CA LYS A 29 -33.84 6.05 16.40
C LYS A 29 -34.51 7.18 15.62
N ILE A 30 -35.50 6.84 14.78
CA ILE A 30 -36.41 7.77 14.10
C ILE A 30 -37.82 7.18 14.11
N ILE A 31 -38.82 7.94 14.56
CA ILE A 31 -40.22 7.47 14.59
C ILE A 31 -40.88 7.60 13.21
N LYS A 32 -41.36 6.47 12.71
CA LYS A 32 -42.27 6.41 11.56
C LYS A 32 -43.66 6.88 11.99
N ILE A 33 -44.27 7.78 11.22
CA ILE A 33 -45.67 8.15 11.40
C ILE A 33 -46.52 6.96 10.95
N GLU A 34 -47.31 6.41 11.87
CA GLU A 34 -48.24 5.32 11.55
C GLU A 34 -49.34 5.84 10.64
N ASP A 35 -49.59 5.12 9.55
CA ASP A 35 -50.74 5.31 8.67
C ASP A 35 -51.62 4.05 8.81
N PRO A 36 -52.60 4.05 9.75
CA PRO A 36 -53.42 2.88 10.06
C PRO A 36 -54.28 2.43 8.86
N HIS A 37 -54.54 3.33 7.91
CA HIS A 37 -55.41 3.06 6.77
C HIS A 37 -54.65 2.86 5.45
N ARG A 38 -53.31 2.90 5.47
CA ARG A 38 -52.43 2.78 4.27
C ARG A 38 -52.90 3.64 3.09
N LEU A 39 -53.42 4.82 3.38
CA LEU A 39 -53.93 5.74 2.37
C LEU A 39 -52.78 6.45 1.63
N ILE A 40 -51.58 6.46 2.23
CA ILE A 40 -50.41 7.16 1.71
C ILE A 40 -49.38 6.13 1.24
N ARG A 41 -48.99 6.20 -0.05
CA ARG A 41 -48.00 5.28 -0.66
C ARG A 41 -46.58 5.44 -0.10
N GLU A 42 -46.30 6.55 0.59
CA GLU A 42 -44.97 6.93 1.04
C GLU A 42 -44.85 6.92 2.58
N VAL A 43 -43.71 6.39 3.05
CA VAL A 43 -43.39 6.33 4.47
C VAL A 43 -42.91 7.71 4.94
N ARG A 44 -43.60 8.25 5.95
CA ARG A 44 -43.31 9.54 6.56
C ARG A 44 -42.64 9.38 7.93
N TYR A 45 -41.68 10.25 8.21
CA TYR A 45 -40.91 10.31 9.45
C TYR A 45 -41.15 11.65 10.15
N LYS A 46 -41.19 11.65 11.49
CA LYS A 46 -41.35 12.89 12.27
C LYS A 46 -40.13 13.80 12.09
N ARG A 47 -40.38 15.08 11.80
CA ARG A 47 -39.36 16.08 11.55
C ARG A 47 -38.43 16.34 12.75
N GLU A 48 -39.00 16.48 13.95
CA GLU A 48 -38.26 16.83 15.17
C GLU A 48 -37.13 15.84 15.50
N GLU A 49 -37.35 14.55 15.32
CA GLU A 49 -36.34 13.53 15.62
C GLU A 49 -35.26 13.42 14.56
N VAL A 50 -35.63 13.66 13.29
CA VAL A 50 -34.65 13.72 12.19
C VAL A 50 -33.73 14.93 12.37
N ASP A 51 -34.30 16.08 12.76
CA ASP A 51 -33.54 17.31 13.00
C ASP A 51 -32.65 17.18 14.26
N THR A 52 -33.11 16.50 15.31
CA THR A 52 -32.31 16.21 16.51
C THR A 52 -31.14 15.27 16.19
N LEU A 53 -31.39 14.21 15.42
CA LEU A 53 -30.36 13.26 14.99
C LEU A 53 -29.34 13.90 14.02
N ALA A 54 -29.80 14.81 13.17
CA ALA A 54 -28.93 15.60 12.29
C ALA A 54 -28.03 16.55 13.10
N ALA A 55 -28.59 17.21 14.13
CA ALA A 55 -27.85 18.10 15.02
C ALA A 55 -26.83 17.34 15.89
N GLU A 56 -27.17 16.16 16.41
CA GLU A 56 -26.23 15.28 17.12
C GLU A 56 -25.09 14.81 16.21
N ARG A 57 -25.39 14.46 14.96
CA ARG A 57 -24.37 14.09 13.98
C ARG A 57 -23.49 15.24 13.55
N GLN A 58 -24.02 16.46 13.44
CA GLN A 58 -23.21 17.64 13.19
C GLN A 58 -22.30 18.00 14.37
N ARG A 59 -22.75 17.83 15.61
CA ARG A 59 -21.89 18.01 16.80
C ARG A 59 -20.80 16.96 16.92
N ASN A 60 -21.08 15.73 16.48
CA ASN A 60 -20.14 14.60 16.52
C ASN A 60 -19.44 14.36 15.19
N GLN A 61 -19.36 15.36 14.31
CA GLN A 61 -18.55 15.25 13.10
C GLN A 61 -17.06 15.16 13.51
N PRO A 62 -16.32 14.13 13.07
CA PRO A 62 -14.90 14.02 13.38
C PRO A 62 -14.16 15.24 12.86
N MET A 63 -13.49 15.97 13.76
CA MET A 63 -12.38 16.85 13.37
C MET A 63 -11.13 15.98 13.25
N GLY A 64 -10.96 15.32 12.10
CA GLY A 64 -9.76 14.51 11.85
C GLY A 64 -9.92 13.45 10.77
N LEU A 65 -8.78 12.91 10.34
CA LEU A 65 -8.70 11.84 9.35
C LEU A 65 -9.05 10.49 9.99
N ARG A 66 -9.72 9.62 9.25
CA ARG A 66 -9.91 8.24 9.70
C ARG A 66 -8.62 7.43 9.52
N PRO A 67 -8.32 6.45 10.38
CA PRO A 67 -7.20 5.53 10.20
C PRO A 67 -7.16 4.88 8.81
N SER A 68 -8.33 4.59 8.20
CA SER A 68 -8.40 4.04 6.84
C SER A 68 -8.02 5.04 5.76
N GLU A 69 -8.30 6.32 5.96
CA GLU A 69 -7.98 7.40 5.02
C GLU A 69 -6.49 7.71 5.09
N LEU A 70 -5.95 7.84 6.31
CA LEU A 70 -4.52 8.03 6.54
C LEU A 70 -3.70 6.83 6.01
N ALA A 71 -4.18 5.61 6.22
CA ALA A 71 -3.52 4.40 5.71
C ALA A 71 -3.46 4.38 4.18
N LYS A 72 -4.54 4.83 3.52
CA LYS A 72 -4.58 4.94 2.06
C LYS A 72 -3.63 6.01 1.54
N GLN A 73 -3.55 7.16 2.22
CA GLN A 73 -2.63 8.24 1.86
C GLN A 73 -1.16 7.80 1.99
N LEU A 74 -0.84 7.06 3.04
CA LEU A 74 0.52 6.62 3.36
C LEU A 74 0.91 5.27 2.72
N GLY A 75 0.01 4.64 1.97
CA GLY A 75 0.27 3.34 1.32
C GLY A 75 0.48 2.17 2.29
N VAL A 76 0.08 2.30 3.56
CA VAL A 76 0.25 1.27 4.60
C VAL A 76 -1.06 0.55 4.91
N THR A 77 -1.00 -0.56 5.66
CA THR A 77 -2.21 -1.24 6.14
C THR A 77 -2.87 -0.43 7.27
N THR A 78 -4.20 -0.43 7.33
CA THR A 78 -4.93 0.21 8.44
C THR A 78 -4.49 -0.35 9.80
N GLN A 79 -4.13 -1.64 9.87
CA GLN A 79 -3.62 -2.29 11.07
C GLN A 79 -2.30 -1.68 11.58
N ARG A 80 -1.41 -1.21 10.69
CA ARG A 80 -0.17 -0.53 11.08
C ARG A 80 -0.45 0.79 11.79
N ILE A 81 -1.46 1.54 11.33
CA ILE A 81 -1.91 2.77 11.99
C ILE A 81 -2.54 2.48 13.35
N TYR A 82 -3.42 1.48 13.45
CA TYR A 82 -3.98 1.03 14.73
C TYR A 82 -2.93 0.49 15.70
N ALA A 83 -1.84 -0.11 15.20
CA ALA A 83 -0.72 -0.54 16.02
C ALA A 83 0.03 0.68 16.59
N LEU A 84 0.37 1.66 15.75
CA LEU A 84 1.06 2.88 16.17
C LEU A 84 0.26 3.65 17.23
N ILE A 85 -1.03 3.88 17.00
CA ILE A 85 -1.92 4.56 17.96
C ILE A 85 -1.89 3.87 19.34
N ARG A 86 -1.92 2.53 19.37
CA ARG A 86 -1.92 1.73 20.61
C ARG A 86 -0.55 1.63 21.28
N GLU A 87 0.52 1.56 20.50
CA GLU A 87 1.89 1.38 21.00
C GLU A 87 2.47 2.69 21.56
N THR A 88 2.03 3.84 21.03
CA THR A 88 2.52 5.17 21.42
C THR A 88 1.52 6.04 22.17
N ASP A 89 0.34 5.49 22.51
CA ASP A 89 -0.72 6.16 23.28
C ASP A 89 -1.06 7.57 22.73
N LEU A 90 -1.22 7.64 21.40
CA LEU A 90 -1.39 8.91 20.71
C LEU A 90 -2.77 9.52 21.01
N PRO A 91 -2.87 10.86 21.11
CA PRO A 91 -4.15 11.52 21.28
C PRO A 91 -5.00 11.35 20.01
N VAL A 92 -6.00 10.48 20.12
CA VAL A 92 -7.00 10.21 19.08
C VAL A 92 -8.39 10.24 19.71
N ASP A 93 -9.37 10.79 19.00
CA ASP A 93 -10.73 10.80 19.50
C ASP A 93 -11.41 9.48 19.17
N GLU A 94 -11.89 8.77 20.19
CA GLU A 94 -12.67 7.56 20.03
C GLU A 94 -14.12 7.89 19.69
N LEU A 95 -14.52 7.63 18.44
CA LEU A 95 -15.88 7.82 17.98
C LEU A 95 -16.63 6.49 17.93
N PRO A 96 -17.74 6.34 18.69
CA PRO A 96 -18.59 5.17 18.57
C PRO A 96 -19.35 5.19 17.24
N VAL A 97 -19.22 4.13 16.47
CA VAL A 97 -19.95 3.86 15.21
C VAL A 97 -20.81 2.62 15.37
N GLY A 98 -22.10 2.83 15.60
CA GLY A 98 -23.05 1.76 15.90
C GLY A 98 -23.05 1.38 17.38
N ASP A 99 -23.50 0.16 17.71
CA ASP A 99 -23.63 -0.29 19.10
C ASP A 99 -22.32 -0.90 19.65
N GLU A 100 -21.33 -1.25 18.82
CA GLU A 100 -20.13 -2.02 19.25
C GLU A 100 -18.78 -1.64 18.60
N ARG A 101 -18.71 -0.69 17.66
CA ARG A 101 -17.44 -0.38 16.98
C ARG A 101 -16.95 1.02 17.31
N THR A 102 -15.71 1.13 17.75
CA THR A 102 -15.03 2.41 17.93
C THR A 102 -14.17 2.69 16.69
N ILE A 103 -14.33 3.86 16.09
CA ILE A 103 -13.45 4.37 15.03
C ILE A 103 -12.66 5.53 15.62
N TYR A 104 -11.35 5.55 15.43
CA TYR A 104 -10.54 6.70 15.81
C TYR A 104 -10.72 7.84 14.80
N SER A 105 -10.82 9.07 15.31
CA SER A 105 -10.56 10.28 14.55
C SER A 105 -9.14 10.72 14.90
N ILE A 106 -8.29 10.83 13.90
CA ILE A 106 -6.89 11.21 14.06
C ILE A 106 -6.80 12.73 13.79
N PRO A 107 -6.50 13.55 14.80
CA PRO A 107 -6.23 14.98 14.61
C PRO A 107 -5.05 15.20 13.66
N ASP A 108 -5.01 16.34 12.97
CA ASP A 108 -3.97 16.63 11.97
C ASP A 108 -2.54 16.55 12.57
N GLU A 109 -2.34 16.99 13.81
CA GLU A 109 -1.05 16.91 14.50
C GLU A 109 -0.61 15.45 14.71
N THR A 110 -1.54 14.58 15.13
CA THR A 110 -1.31 13.15 15.30
C THR A 110 -1.08 12.46 13.95
N ALA A 111 -1.77 12.90 12.90
CA ALA A 111 -1.57 12.38 11.55
C ALA A 111 -0.17 12.70 11.02
N VAL A 112 0.32 13.93 11.23
CA VAL A 112 1.70 14.34 10.88
C VAL A 112 2.73 13.49 11.62
N TRP A 113 2.52 13.25 12.92
CA TRP A 113 3.42 12.39 13.69
C TRP A 113 3.42 10.94 13.16
N ILE A 114 2.25 10.37 12.88
CA ILE A 114 2.13 9.01 12.32
C ILE A 114 2.81 8.92 10.95
N THR A 115 2.67 9.95 10.11
CA THR A 115 3.38 10.03 8.83
C THR A 115 4.90 10.01 9.02
N GLN A 116 5.44 10.86 9.90
CA GLN A 116 6.87 10.90 10.19
C GLN A 116 7.38 9.58 10.77
N GLU A 117 6.61 8.95 11.66
CA GLU A 117 6.98 7.67 12.27
C GLU A 117 6.95 6.52 11.25
N ILE A 118 5.98 6.54 10.33
CA ILE A 118 5.91 5.59 9.23
C ILE A 118 7.04 5.81 8.24
N GLU A 119 7.41 7.05 7.94
CA GLU A 119 8.55 7.38 7.08
C GLU A 119 9.87 6.96 7.73
N ARG A 120 10.01 7.17 9.04
CA ARG A 120 11.19 6.80 9.84
C ARG A 120 11.35 5.29 9.96
N THR A 121 10.25 4.57 10.19
CA THR A 121 10.22 3.11 10.28
C THR A 121 9.88 2.43 8.94
N ALA A 122 9.86 3.20 7.85
CA ALA A 122 9.61 2.67 6.53
C ALA A 122 10.72 1.68 6.22
N SER A 123 10.33 0.42 6.01
CA SER A 123 11.23 -0.56 5.40
C SER A 123 11.86 0.10 4.16
N VAL A 124 13.19 0.01 4.03
CA VAL A 124 13.92 0.44 2.82
C VAL A 124 13.29 -0.19 1.56
N ARG A 125 12.71 -1.38 1.72
CA ARG A 125 11.97 -2.08 0.66
C ARG A 125 10.54 -1.56 0.58
N GLY A 126 10.14 -1.07 -0.59
CA GLY A 126 8.79 -0.56 -0.86
C GLY A 126 7.67 -1.57 -0.58
N THR A 127 6.44 -1.10 -0.45
CA THR A 127 5.27 -1.93 -0.20
C THR A 127 4.55 -2.31 -1.50
N ARG A 128 3.73 -3.38 -1.49
CA ARG A 128 2.96 -3.79 -2.68
C ARG A 128 2.01 -2.69 -3.16
N VAL A 129 1.46 -1.89 -2.25
CA VAL A 129 0.49 -0.82 -2.58
C VAL A 129 1.13 0.34 -3.36
N GLU A 130 2.44 0.55 -3.20
CA GLU A 130 3.19 1.58 -3.92
C GLU A 130 3.21 1.32 -5.43
N PHE A 131 3.29 0.05 -5.87
CA PHE A 131 3.48 -0.28 -7.28
C PHE A 131 2.38 -1.17 -7.89
N TYR A 132 1.39 -1.63 -7.12
CA TYR A 132 0.30 -2.50 -7.61
C TYR A 132 -1.07 -1.92 -7.30
N ASP A 133 -1.96 -1.94 -8.30
CA ASP A 133 -3.37 -1.61 -8.16
C ASP A 133 -4.24 -2.87 -8.22
N ALA A 134 -4.87 -3.20 -7.09
CA ALA A 134 -5.73 -4.38 -7.00
C ALA A 134 -7.08 -4.23 -7.72
N LYS A 135 -7.50 -3.00 -8.05
CA LYS A 135 -8.79 -2.75 -8.72
C LYS A 135 -8.70 -3.09 -10.20
N PHE A 136 -7.61 -2.67 -10.84
CA PHE A 136 -7.34 -2.90 -12.25
C PHE A 136 -6.42 -4.10 -12.50
N ASP A 137 -5.84 -4.66 -11.45
CA ASP A 137 -4.88 -5.77 -11.49
C ASP A 137 -3.64 -5.46 -12.34
N ILE A 138 -3.04 -4.30 -12.07
CA ILE A 138 -1.90 -3.77 -12.82
C ILE A 138 -0.77 -3.31 -11.93
N VAL A 139 0.42 -3.22 -12.51
CA VAL A 139 1.60 -2.68 -11.83
C VAL A 139 2.23 -1.52 -12.57
N LEU A 140 2.98 -0.71 -11.80
CA LEU A 140 3.79 0.38 -12.32
C LEU A 140 4.77 -0.15 -13.36
N TYR A 141 4.91 0.57 -14.47
CA TYR A 141 5.74 0.23 -15.63
C TYR A 141 5.35 -1.03 -16.41
N GLN A 142 4.26 -1.71 -16.07
CA GLN A 142 3.79 -2.88 -16.81
C GLN A 142 3.62 -2.56 -18.30
N LEU A 143 4.11 -3.45 -19.15
CA LEU A 143 4.02 -3.30 -20.60
C LEU A 143 2.64 -3.73 -21.12
N PHE A 144 2.03 -2.83 -21.88
CA PHE A 144 0.83 -3.04 -22.65
C PHE A 144 1.11 -2.78 -24.12
N ARG A 145 0.32 -3.41 -25.00
CA ARG A 145 0.43 -3.25 -26.45
C ARG A 145 -0.89 -2.77 -27.03
N THR A 146 -0.80 -1.82 -27.95
CA THR A 146 -1.94 -1.35 -28.75
C THR A 146 -2.25 -2.34 -29.87
N GLN A 147 -3.43 -2.25 -30.48
CA GLN A 147 -3.78 -3.03 -31.67
C GLN A 147 -2.87 -2.79 -32.87
N GLN A 148 -2.18 -1.64 -32.89
CA GLN A 148 -1.21 -1.27 -33.92
C GLN A 148 0.20 -1.79 -33.62
N GLY A 149 0.36 -2.55 -32.54
CA GLY A 149 1.64 -3.12 -32.12
C GLY A 149 2.55 -2.14 -31.38
N GLN A 150 2.04 -0.98 -30.96
CA GLN A 150 2.83 -0.02 -30.19
C GLN A 150 2.85 -0.39 -28.71
N ASP A 151 4.04 -0.33 -28.11
CA ASP A 151 4.23 -0.57 -26.69
C ASP A 151 3.93 0.69 -25.85
N MET A 152 3.25 0.48 -24.72
CA MET A 152 2.78 1.50 -23.79
C MET A 152 3.05 1.01 -22.36
N ARG A 153 3.52 1.89 -21.47
CA ARG A 153 3.76 1.53 -20.07
C ARG A 153 2.71 2.13 -19.14
N VAL A 154 2.27 1.33 -18.18
CA VAL A 154 1.40 1.79 -17.09
C VAL A 154 2.18 2.73 -16.19
N LEU A 155 1.62 3.90 -15.89
CA LEU A 155 2.22 4.93 -15.05
C LEU A 155 1.20 5.49 -14.06
N ARG A 156 1.68 6.30 -13.11
CA ARG A 156 0.85 7.20 -12.30
C ARG A 156 1.13 8.65 -12.70
N ASN A 157 0.07 9.45 -12.80
CA ASN A 157 0.22 10.90 -12.97
C ASN A 157 0.38 11.60 -11.60
N ASP A 158 0.57 12.92 -11.61
CA ASP A 158 0.71 13.74 -10.40
C ASP A 158 -0.52 13.65 -9.47
N ASN A 159 -1.70 13.33 -10.02
CA ASN A 159 -2.93 13.11 -9.27
C ASN A 159 -3.06 11.68 -8.72
N GLN A 160 -2.01 10.86 -8.81
CA GLN A 160 -1.99 9.45 -8.40
C GLN A 160 -3.00 8.56 -9.16
N GLU A 161 -3.43 8.98 -10.35
CA GLU A 161 -4.28 8.18 -11.22
C GLU A 161 -3.44 7.24 -12.07
N TRP A 162 -3.94 6.03 -12.31
CA TRP A 162 -3.31 5.04 -13.18
C TRP A 162 -3.70 5.24 -14.63
N GLY A 163 -2.73 5.09 -15.53
CA GLY A 163 -2.95 5.27 -16.96
C GLY A 163 -1.69 5.14 -17.79
N PHE A 164 -1.74 5.77 -18.97
CA PHE A 164 -0.71 5.71 -19.99
C PHE A 164 -0.45 7.12 -20.55
N TYR A 165 0.76 7.36 -21.04
CA TYR A 165 1.04 8.53 -21.87
C TYR A 165 1.09 8.13 -23.35
N SER A 166 0.32 8.82 -24.18
CA SER A 166 0.44 8.71 -25.64
C SER A 166 1.78 9.28 -26.13
N GLN A 167 2.11 9.04 -27.41
CA GLN A 167 3.28 9.67 -28.06
C GLN A 167 3.22 11.20 -28.03
N SER A 168 2.01 11.78 -28.06
CA SER A 168 1.77 13.22 -27.93
C SER A 168 1.82 13.72 -26.48
N ARG A 169 2.28 12.89 -25.53
CA ARG A 169 2.29 13.15 -24.08
C ARG A 169 0.91 13.47 -23.50
N THR A 170 -0.13 12.93 -24.11
CA THR A 170 -1.50 13.07 -23.60
C THR A 170 -1.77 11.94 -22.62
N TRP A 171 -2.30 12.28 -21.44
CA TRP A 171 -2.67 11.31 -20.43
C TRP A 171 -3.93 10.55 -20.84
N ILE A 172 -3.88 9.22 -20.78
CA ILE A 172 -4.98 8.31 -21.05
C ILE A 172 -5.26 7.51 -19.77
N PRO A 173 -6.40 7.73 -19.09
CA PRO A 173 -6.78 6.93 -17.92
C PRO A 173 -6.82 5.44 -18.25
N PHE A 174 -6.39 4.59 -17.31
CA PHE A 174 -6.26 3.14 -17.55
C PHE A 174 -7.54 2.51 -18.11
N ALA A 175 -8.69 2.82 -17.50
CA ALA A 175 -9.99 2.32 -17.95
C ALA A 175 -10.29 2.66 -19.42
N ASN A 176 -9.89 3.85 -19.89
CA ASN A 176 -10.07 4.24 -21.29
C ASN A 176 -9.10 3.47 -22.20
N GLY A 177 -7.84 3.28 -21.75
CA GLY A 177 -6.86 2.45 -22.46
C GLY A 177 -7.37 1.05 -22.76
N ILE A 178 -8.03 0.42 -21.79
CA ILE A 178 -8.59 -0.93 -21.95
C ILE A 178 -9.90 -0.92 -22.74
N HIS A 179 -10.88 -0.09 -22.37
CA HIS A 179 -12.23 -0.20 -22.95
C HIS A 179 -12.39 0.49 -24.30
N ILE A 180 -11.69 1.59 -24.53
CA ILE A 180 -11.82 2.39 -25.76
C ILE A 180 -10.72 2.00 -26.74
N TYR A 181 -9.47 1.97 -26.28
CA TYR A 181 -8.31 1.74 -27.13
C TYR A 181 -7.86 0.27 -27.21
N GLN A 182 -8.49 -0.61 -26.43
CA GLN A 182 -8.27 -2.06 -26.45
C GLN A 182 -6.79 -2.44 -26.27
N TYR A 183 -6.13 -1.79 -25.32
CA TYR A 183 -4.75 -2.14 -24.94
C TYR A 183 -4.74 -3.46 -24.17
N GLU A 184 -3.76 -4.30 -24.47
CA GLU A 184 -3.62 -5.62 -23.86
C GLU A 184 -2.29 -5.74 -23.13
N ALA A 185 -2.31 -6.35 -21.93
CA ALA A 185 -1.09 -6.65 -21.20
C ALA A 185 -0.24 -7.65 -21.98
N VAL A 186 1.06 -7.39 -22.10
CA VAL A 186 1.97 -8.26 -22.87
C VAL A 186 2.29 -9.55 -22.13
N TYR A 187 2.18 -9.55 -20.80
CA TYR A 187 2.52 -10.68 -19.94
C TYR A 187 1.69 -10.70 -18.65
N PRO A 188 1.52 -11.87 -18.02
CA PRO A 188 0.92 -11.98 -16.69
C PRO A 188 1.91 -11.54 -15.59
N ILE A 189 1.39 -11.02 -14.49
CA ILE A 189 2.18 -10.46 -13.38
C ILE A 189 2.15 -11.30 -12.10
N HIS A 190 1.39 -12.40 -12.07
CA HIS A 190 1.19 -13.22 -10.89
C HIS A 190 1.95 -14.54 -10.92
N ARG A 191 2.58 -14.86 -9.78
CA ARG A 191 3.29 -16.13 -9.58
C ARG A 191 3.09 -16.66 -8.16
N PRO A 192 3.29 -17.96 -7.94
CA PRO A 192 3.23 -18.53 -6.60
C PRO A 192 4.20 -17.83 -5.65
N ASN A 193 3.76 -17.58 -4.42
CA ASN A 193 4.59 -16.95 -3.41
C ASN A 193 5.73 -17.88 -2.97
N SER A 194 6.98 -17.42 -3.08
CA SER A 194 8.16 -18.12 -2.63
C SER A 194 8.20 -18.21 -1.10
N ARG A 195 8.50 -19.41 -0.61
CA ARG A 195 8.66 -19.70 0.82
C ARG A 195 10.06 -19.34 1.33
N VAL A 196 11.01 -19.09 0.41
CA VAL A 196 12.38 -18.70 0.75
C VAL A 196 12.36 -17.31 1.37
N LYS A 197 13.17 -17.15 2.42
CA LYS A 197 13.35 -15.88 3.13
C LYS A 197 14.62 -15.21 2.63
N GLY A 198 14.57 -13.89 2.47
CA GLY A 198 15.69 -13.11 1.95
C GLY A 198 15.31 -12.41 0.66
N TYR A 199 16.03 -11.34 0.37
CA TYR A 199 15.86 -10.54 -0.83
C TYR A 199 17.23 -10.28 -1.46
N THR A 200 17.22 -10.18 -2.78
CA THR A 200 18.29 -9.67 -3.61
C THR A 200 17.83 -8.31 -4.11
N ASP A 201 18.61 -7.27 -3.83
CA ASP A 201 18.22 -5.88 -4.04
C ASP A 201 18.96 -5.31 -5.26
N PHE A 202 18.22 -4.61 -6.12
CA PHE A 202 18.67 -4.00 -7.36
C PHE A 202 18.26 -2.52 -7.40
N SER A 203 19.06 -1.71 -8.09
CA SER A 203 18.74 -0.32 -8.42
C SER A 203 18.75 -0.16 -9.94
N LEU A 204 17.60 0.19 -10.51
CA LEU A 204 17.38 0.28 -11.94
C LEU A 204 17.29 1.74 -12.39
N PRO A 205 18.26 2.28 -13.14
CA PRO A 205 18.19 3.65 -13.66
C PRO A 205 17.03 3.82 -14.66
N LYS A 206 16.21 4.86 -14.51
CA LYS A 206 15.02 5.08 -15.36
C LYS A 206 15.33 5.57 -16.77
N ASP A 207 16.55 6.01 -17.02
CA ASP A 207 17.03 6.48 -18.32
C ASP A 207 17.50 5.35 -19.25
N LEU A 208 17.57 4.12 -18.74
CA LEU A 208 17.99 2.93 -19.48
C LEU A 208 16.79 2.05 -19.87
N GLN A 209 16.72 1.64 -21.13
CA GLN A 209 15.69 0.71 -21.61
C GLN A 209 15.83 -0.65 -20.93
N GLU A 210 17.07 -1.10 -20.70
CA GLU A 210 17.38 -2.38 -20.08
C GLU A 210 16.81 -2.50 -18.66
N SER A 211 16.65 -1.38 -17.95
CA SER A 211 15.99 -1.35 -16.65
C SER A 211 14.55 -1.82 -16.74
N PHE A 212 13.83 -1.35 -17.77
CA PHE A 212 12.44 -1.73 -17.95
C PHE A 212 12.30 -3.12 -18.56
N ASP A 213 13.20 -3.53 -19.45
CA ASP A 213 13.25 -4.91 -19.95
C ASP A 213 13.50 -5.90 -18.81
N PHE A 214 14.40 -5.55 -17.88
CA PHE A 214 14.66 -6.33 -16.66
C PHE A 214 13.43 -6.39 -15.76
N LEU A 215 12.75 -5.27 -15.58
CA LEU A 215 11.54 -5.21 -14.77
C LEU A 215 10.39 -6.04 -15.37
N ASP A 216 10.17 -5.93 -16.68
CA ASP A 216 9.20 -6.72 -17.44
C ASP A 216 9.48 -8.22 -17.29
N PHE A 217 10.75 -8.60 -17.45
CA PHE A 217 11.19 -9.97 -17.25
C PHE A 217 10.85 -10.42 -15.83
N VAL A 218 11.31 -9.70 -14.80
CA VAL A 218 11.07 -10.03 -13.38
C VAL A 218 9.58 -10.16 -13.04
N TYR A 219 8.72 -9.28 -13.54
CA TYR A 219 7.27 -9.42 -13.37
C TYR A 219 6.77 -10.75 -13.92
N GLN A 220 7.24 -11.14 -15.11
CA GLN A 220 6.78 -12.34 -15.78
C GLN A 220 7.26 -13.62 -15.10
N ILE A 221 8.45 -13.65 -14.50
CA ILE A 221 8.99 -14.88 -13.91
C ILE A 221 8.81 -14.97 -12.39
N TRP A 222 9.01 -13.88 -11.64
CA TRP A 222 8.90 -13.88 -10.18
C TRP A 222 7.53 -13.45 -9.70
N GLY A 223 6.83 -12.61 -10.47
CA GLY A 223 5.52 -12.09 -10.13
C GLY A 223 5.52 -11.13 -8.94
N ILE A 224 4.42 -10.41 -8.82
CA ILE A 224 4.26 -9.29 -7.87
C ILE A 224 4.16 -9.76 -6.41
N GLU A 225 3.92 -11.04 -6.20
CA GLU A 225 3.97 -11.69 -4.88
C GLU A 225 5.38 -11.67 -4.29
N ASN A 226 6.40 -11.80 -5.14
CA ASN A 226 7.77 -12.08 -4.75
C ASN A 226 8.71 -10.88 -4.88
N ILE A 227 8.20 -9.72 -5.30
CA ILE A 227 9.00 -8.51 -5.48
C ILE A 227 8.45 -7.34 -4.67
N ARG A 228 9.30 -6.36 -4.42
CA ARG A 228 8.95 -5.05 -3.87
C ARG A 228 9.62 -3.98 -4.71
N ILE A 229 8.91 -2.90 -4.95
CA ILE A 229 9.40 -1.78 -5.74
C ILE A 229 9.19 -0.51 -4.96
N ARG A 230 10.21 0.34 -4.96
CA ARG A 230 10.11 1.75 -4.58
C ARG A 230 10.64 2.60 -5.72
N GLU A 231 9.85 3.60 -6.08
CA GLU A 231 10.17 4.50 -7.16
C GLU A 231 10.83 5.78 -6.62
N HIS A 232 11.94 6.19 -7.24
CA HIS A 232 12.59 7.48 -7.01
C HIS A 232 12.65 8.27 -8.32
N ASP A 233 13.05 9.54 -8.29
CA ASP A 233 13.07 10.37 -9.50
C ASP A 233 13.97 9.81 -10.61
N THR A 234 15.13 9.27 -10.24
CA THR A 234 16.18 8.85 -11.19
C THR A 234 16.27 7.33 -11.38
N HIS A 235 15.78 6.55 -10.43
CA HIS A 235 15.94 5.10 -10.41
C HIS A 235 14.75 4.40 -9.73
N ILE A 236 14.73 3.08 -9.84
CA ILE A 236 13.74 2.20 -9.23
C ILE A 236 14.50 1.21 -8.33
N ASP A 237 14.18 1.21 -7.04
CA ASP A 237 14.66 0.20 -6.12
C ASP A 237 13.77 -1.04 -6.26
N LEU A 238 14.38 -2.16 -6.62
CA LEU A 238 13.71 -3.44 -6.82
C LEU A 238 14.31 -4.48 -5.88
N SER A 239 13.50 -4.96 -4.93
CA SER A 239 13.84 -6.09 -4.08
C SER A 239 13.11 -7.34 -4.54
N ILE A 240 13.85 -8.38 -4.90
CA ILE A 240 13.30 -9.65 -5.38
C ILE A 240 13.57 -10.73 -4.33
N LYS A 241 12.57 -11.53 -3.96
CA LYS A 241 12.79 -12.67 -3.06
C LYS A 241 13.85 -13.59 -3.64
N SER A 242 14.85 -13.90 -2.81
CA SER A 242 15.91 -14.83 -3.16
C SER A 242 15.35 -16.24 -3.33
N GLY A 243 16.03 -17.05 -4.14
CA GLY A 243 15.62 -18.40 -4.49
C GLY A 243 16.03 -18.76 -5.91
N GLU A 244 15.65 -19.97 -6.30
CA GLU A 244 15.90 -20.53 -7.63
C GLU A 244 14.58 -20.61 -8.38
N ILE A 245 14.58 -20.21 -9.65
CA ILE A 245 13.50 -20.50 -10.57
C ILE A 245 14.03 -21.19 -11.82
N GLU A 246 13.23 -22.11 -12.32
CA GLU A 246 13.35 -22.61 -13.68
C GLU A 246 12.73 -21.59 -14.64
N LEU A 247 13.49 -21.19 -15.66
CA LEU A 247 13.07 -20.18 -16.61
C LEU A 247 12.05 -20.78 -17.59
N SER A 248 10.78 -20.38 -17.44
CA SER A 248 9.71 -20.74 -18.38
C SER A 248 9.79 -20.01 -19.73
N ILE A 249 10.67 -19.00 -19.81
CA ILE A 249 10.87 -18.12 -20.97
C ILE A 249 12.36 -17.79 -21.06
N PRO A 250 12.90 -17.53 -22.27
CA PRO A 250 14.29 -17.13 -22.40
C PRO A 250 14.53 -15.76 -21.75
N VAL A 251 15.72 -15.58 -21.17
CA VAL A 251 16.20 -14.25 -20.77
C VAL A 251 16.30 -13.39 -22.03
N PRO A 252 15.73 -12.17 -22.07
CA PRO A 252 15.91 -11.25 -23.17
C PRO A 252 17.40 -11.08 -23.53
N GLU A 253 17.76 -11.11 -24.82
CA GLU A 253 19.17 -11.08 -25.26
C GLU A 253 19.93 -9.85 -24.77
N ILE A 254 19.22 -8.73 -24.60
CA ILE A 254 19.77 -7.49 -24.06
C ILE A 254 20.19 -7.64 -22.59
N LEU A 255 19.53 -8.50 -21.80
CA LEU A 255 19.81 -8.70 -20.38
C LEU A 255 20.93 -9.71 -20.15
N THR A 256 22.13 -9.33 -20.59
CA THR A 256 23.34 -10.09 -20.29
C THR A 256 23.65 -10.10 -18.79
N GLU A 257 24.39 -11.11 -18.32
CA GLU A 257 24.77 -11.23 -16.91
C GLU A 257 25.49 -9.97 -16.39
N SER A 258 26.32 -9.34 -17.22
CA SER A 258 27.03 -8.10 -16.86
C SER A 258 26.07 -6.91 -16.66
N ILE A 259 25.02 -6.81 -17.47
CA ILE A 259 23.99 -5.77 -17.31
C ILE A 259 23.17 -6.01 -16.04
N ILE A 260 22.75 -7.24 -15.78
CA ILE A 260 22.00 -7.58 -14.56
C ILE A 260 22.86 -7.31 -13.32
N LYS A 261 24.15 -7.70 -13.34
CA LYS A 261 25.08 -7.45 -12.23
C LYS A 261 25.37 -5.97 -12.00
N ARG A 262 25.31 -5.13 -13.03
CA ARG A 262 25.43 -3.67 -12.88
C ARG A 262 24.27 -3.06 -12.10
N PHE A 263 23.09 -3.68 -12.15
CA PHE A 263 21.93 -3.24 -11.36
C PHE A 263 21.94 -3.77 -9.93
N LEU A 264 22.73 -4.79 -9.63
CA LEU A 264 22.77 -5.45 -8.34
C LEU A 264 23.38 -4.54 -7.28
N VAL A 265 22.63 -4.28 -6.21
CA VAL A 265 23.09 -3.53 -5.04
C VAL A 265 23.50 -4.48 -3.92
N LEU A 266 22.71 -5.54 -3.71
CA LEU A 266 22.93 -6.46 -2.60
C LEU A 266 22.47 -7.88 -2.91
N GLY A 267 23.37 -8.84 -2.72
CA GLY A 267 23.16 -10.26 -3.03
C GLY A 267 24.05 -10.73 -4.16
N ASP A 268 23.64 -11.80 -4.84
CA ASP A 268 24.32 -12.30 -6.04
C ASP A 268 23.32 -12.92 -7.00
N VAL A 269 23.72 -13.04 -8.26
CA VAL A 269 22.93 -13.56 -9.36
C VAL A 269 23.73 -14.60 -10.12
N VAL A 270 23.13 -15.78 -10.30
CA VAL A 270 23.69 -16.85 -11.13
C VAL A 270 22.64 -17.28 -12.15
N ILE A 271 23.00 -17.27 -13.42
CA ILE A 271 22.16 -17.76 -14.53
C ILE A 271 22.89 -18.92 -15.18
N LYS A 272 22.35 -20.14 -15.06
CA LYS A 272 22.97 -21.36 -15.61
C LYS A 272 21.89 -22.30 -16.11
N GLU A 273 22.11 -22.90 -17.28
CA GLU A 273 21.34 -24.06 -17.76
C GLU A 273 19.80 -23.89 -17.77
N GLY A 274 19.29 -22.66 -17.95
CA GLY A 274 17.85 -22.39 -17.91
C GLY A 274 17.30 -22.15 -16.50
N GLU A 275 18.16 -22.07 -15.49
CA GLU A 275 17.83 -21.68 -14.13
C GLU A 275 18.37 -20.29 -13.82
N TRP A 276 17.58 -19.52 -13.08
CA TRP A 276 18.00 -18.24 -12.53
C TRP A 276 17.95 -18.29 -11.00
N THR A 277 19.12 -18.14 -10.38
CA THR A 277 19.31 -18.15 -8.94
C THR A 277 19.59 -16.74 -8.43
N LEU A 278 18.77 -16.29 -7.50
CA LEU A 278 18.97 -15.06 -6.74
C LEU A 278 19.42 -15.41 -5.33
N ILE A 279 20.63 -14.98 -4.96
CA ILE A 279 21.23 -15.25 -3.66
C ILE A 279 21.04 -14.00 -2.79
N SER A 280 20.49 -14.20 -1.59
CA SER A 280 20.29 -13.12 -0.61
C SER A 280 21.64 -12.57 -0.17
N GLY A 281 21.80 -11.24 -0.18
CA GLY A 281 22.99 -10.58 0.38
C GLY A 281 23.05 -10.68 1.91
N TYR A 282 21.94 -11.03 2.55
CA TYR A 282 21.88 -11.31 3.97
C TYR A 282 22.00 -12.81 4.23
N ARG A 283 23.03 -13.19 4.99
CA ARG A 283 23.14 -14.52 5.59
C ARG A 283 22.66 -14.44 7.04
N ARG A 284 21.69 -15.27 7.40
CA ARG A 284 21.25 -15.37 8.80
C ARG A 284 22.28 -16.15 9.60
N THR A 285 22.69 -15.56 10.72
CA THR A 285 23.54 -16.21 11.72
C THR A 285 22.79 -16.19 13.05
N THR A 286 22.73 -17.34 13.72
CA THR A 286 22.21 -17.47 15.09
C THR A 286 23.38 -17.59 16.06
N PHE A 287 23.31 -16.87 17.17
CA PHE A 287 24.30 -16.91 18.24
C PHE A 287 23.58 -16.84 19.59
N ASP A 288 24.12 -17.54 20.58
CA ASP A 288 23.59 -17.52 21.94
C ASP A 288 24.19 -16.33 22.70
N LEU A 289 23.32 -15.48 23.25
CA LEU A 289 23.72 -14.39 24.12
C LEU A 289 23.18 -14.62 25.54
N PRO A 290 23.93 -14.22 26.58
CA PRO A 290 23.39 -14.11 27.93
C PRO A 290 22.15 -13.20 27.98
N ASN A 291 21.12 -13.57 28.75
CA ASN A 291 19.86 -12.83 28.84
C ASN A 291 20.07 -11.35 29.20
N ASN A 292 20.98 -11.06 30.14
CA ASN A 292 21.30 -9.69 30.54
C ASN A 292 21.92 -8.84 29.42
N LEU A 293 22.55 -9.47 28.43
CA LEU A 293 23.09 -8.79 27.26
C LEU A 293 21.99 -8.54 26.22
N LEU A 294 21.04 -9.47 26.07
CA LEU A 294 19.86 -9.28 25.23
C LEU A 294 18.99 -8.12 25.73
N ASP A 295 18.73 -8.05 27.03
CA ASP A 295 17.94 -6.96 27.63
C ASP A 295 18.61 -5.60 27.36
N LYS A 296 19.93 -5.52 27.56
CA LYS A 296 20.70 -4.31 27.26
C LYS A 296 20.70 -3.94 25.78
N LEU A 297 20.84 -4.94 24.88
CA LEU A 297 20.77 -4.70 23.44
C LEU A 297 19.41 -4.12 23.06
N GLN A 298 18.34 -4.63 23.65
CA GLN A 298 16.98 -4.14 23.39
C GLN A 298 16.77 -2.71 23.92
N GLU A 299 17.28 -2.39 25.11
CA GLU A 299 17.24 -1.04 25.67
C GLU A 299 18.01 -0.05 24.80
N ILE A 300 19.27 -0.36 24.45
CA ILE A 300 20.12 0.54 23.64
C ILE A 300 19.55 0.73 22.24
N ALA A 301 19.05 -0.34 21.61
CA ALA A 301 18.42 -0.25 20.30
C ALA A 301 17.20 0.68 20.36
N LYS A 302 16.38 0.58 21.42
CA LYS A 302 15.24 1.46 21.65
C LYS A 302 15.66 2.92 21.88
N GLU A 303 16.72 3.18 22.64
CA GLU A 303 17.26 4.53 22.86
C GLU A 303 17.79 5.16 21.55
N LYS A 304 18.36 4.34 20.67
CA LYS A 304 18.87 4.75 19.36
C LYS A 304 17.83 4.73 18.24
N ASP A 305 16.58 4.35 18.56
CA ASP A 305 15.51 4.23 17.58
C ASP A 305 15.79 3.25 16.43
N LEU A 306 16.47 2.16 16.76
CA LEU A 306 16.82 1.07 15.85
C LEU A 306 16.13 -0.22 16.30
N SER A 307 15.90 -1.14 15.37
CA SER A 307 15.65 -2.52 15.75
C SER A 307 16.92 -3.15 16.35
N MET A 308 16.75 -4.17 17.18
CA MET A 308 17.88 -4.91 17.74
C MET A 308 18.80 -5.48 16.64
N SER A 309 18.25 -5.87 15.49
CA SER A 309 19.05 -6.37 14.36
C SER A 309 19.86 -5.26 13.69
N GLU A 310 19.28 -4.09 13.47
CA GLU A 310 19.98 -2.93 12.90
C GLU A 310 21.10 -2.45 13.83
N TYR A 311 20.83 -2.35 15.13
CA TYR A 311 21.85 -1.98 16.11
C TYR A 311 23.04 -2.95 16.11
N VAL A 312 22.77 -4.26 16.07
CA VAL A 312 23.84 -5.27 16.00
C VAL A 312 24.62 -5.14 14.69
N GLU A 313 23.94 -4.90 13.57
CA GLU A 313 24.61 -4.70 12.28
C GLU A 313 25.53 -3.47 12.29
N GLU A 314 25.04 -2.33 12.78
CA GLU A 314 25.85 -1.11 12.93
C GLU A 314 27.05 -1.33 13.85
N ALA A 315 26.83 -1.97 15.00
CA ALA A 315 27.90 -2.24 15.95
C ALA A 315 28.99 -3.14 15.35
N VAL A 316 28.61 -4.15 14.56
CA VAL A 316 29.54 -5.01 13.85
C VAL A 316 30.28 -4.23 12.75
N ARG A 317 29.57 -3.41 11.98
CA ARG A 317 30.15 -2.57 10.91
C ARG A 317 31.16 -1.57 11.46
N GLU A 318 30.79 -0.81 12.50
CA GLU A 318 31.68 0.12 13.19
C GLU A 318 32.93 -0.59 13.71
N LYS A 319 32.78 -1.82 14.23
CA LYS A 319 33.90 -2.58 14.76
C LYS A 319 34.89 -2.96 13.65
N PHE A 320 34.42 -3.39 12.49
CA PHE A 320 35.27 -3.66 11.33
C PHE A 320 35.96 -2.40 10.82
N GLU A 321 35.23 -1.29 10.65
CA GLU A 321 35.82 -0.03 10.18
C GLU A 321 36.91 0.52 11.11
N ARG A 322 36.78 0.30 12.42
CA ARG A 322 37.81 0.69 13.40
C ARG A 322 39.04 -0.19 13.32
N GLU A 323 38.89 -1.48 13.05
CA GLU A 323 40.02 -2.41 12.92
C GLU A 323 40.77 -2.20 11.60
N GLU A 324 40.07 -1.96 10.49
CA GLU A 324 40.67 -1.65 9.18
C GLU A 324 41.43 -0.31 9.16
N LYS A 325 41.07 0.66 10.01
CA LYS A 325 41.79 1.94 10.15
C LYS A 325 43.03 1.87 11.05
N MET A 326 43.22 0.75 11.77
CA MET A 326 44.38 0.53 12.62
C MET A 326 45.47 -0.32 11.94
N GLU A 327 45.17 -0.89 10.77
CA GLU A 327 46.14 -1.44 9.82
C GLU A 327 46.54 -0.39 8.78
#